data_AF-A0A076MP82-F1
#
_entry.id   AF-A0A076MP82-F1
#
_cell.length_a   1.000
_cell.length_b   1.000
_cell.length_c   1.000
_cell.angle_alpha   90.00
_cell.angle_beta   90.00
_cell.angle_gamma   90.00
#
_symmetry.space_group_name_H-M   'P 1'
#
loop_
_entity.id
_entity.type
_entity.pdbx_description
1 polymer ?
#
loop_
_entity_poly.entity_id
_entity_poly.type
_entity_poly.pdbx_seq_one_letter_code
_entity_poly.pdbx_strand_id
1 'polypeptide(L)'
;MRQDYAKLPNGKFALAIGDVHTVVDPVVGQGANSASHSAWVTGQAILEHYGFDELFCQDVAARRADVLPGAANWTNLMIGPPPEHLLRLFGAMHADKAIADEFTNNFDYPDRQWRILATAERTNEFLARHAKACGREPSTCTG
;
A
#
# COMPACT_ATOMS: atom_id res chain seq x y z
N MET A 1 -13.02 -0.33 -0.09
CA MET A 1 -12.74 -0.72 1.30
C MET A 1 -13.98 -0.45 2.14
N ARG A 2 -14.37 -1.39 3.01
CA ARG A 2 -15.50 -1.24 3.94
C ARG A 2 -15.00 -0.70 5.30
N GLN A 3 -15.92 -0.48 6.24
CA GLN A 3 -15.58 -0.09 7.61
C GLN A 3 -14.79 -1.20 8.32
N ASP A 4 -13.81 -0.83 9.15
CA ASP A 4 -12.96 -1.77 9.90
C ASP A 4 -13.74 -2.63 10.90
N TYR A 5 -14.83 -2.11 11.46
CA TYR A 5 -15.65 -2.81 12.45
C TYR A 5 -17.09 -2.28 12.49
N ALA A 6 -17.98 -3.04 13.13
CA ALA A 6 -19.36 -2.66 13.36
C ALA A 6 -19.82 -3.03 14.78
N LYS A 7 -20.60 -2.14 15.41
CA LYS A 7 -21.29 -2.40 16.67
C LYS A 7 -22.59 -3.16 16.41
N LEU A 8 -22.79 -4.29 17.09
CA LEU A 8 -23.97 -5.14 16.97
C LEU A 8 -25.08 -4.70 17.95
N PRO A 9 -26.36 -5.07 17.70
CA PRO A 9 -27.48 -4.70 18.58
C PRO A 9 -27.35 -5.17 20.03
N ASN A 10 -26.58 -6.23 20.27
CA ASN A 10 -26.29 -6.74 21.61
C ASN A 10 -25.13 -6.02 22.33
N GLY A 11 -24.62 -4.93 21.75
CA GLY A 11 -23.53 -4.13 22.31
C GLY A 11 -22.12 -4.66 22.05
N LYS A 12 -21.96 -5.84 21.42
CA LYS A 12 -20.64 -6.38 21.02
C LYS A 12 -20.15 -5.75 19.71
N PHE A 13 -18.86 -5.93 19.42
CA PHE A 13 -18.23 -5.44 18.20
C PHE A 13 -17.80 -6.60 17.29
N ALA A 14 -18.03 -6.43 15.99
CA ALA A 14 -17.56 -7.32 14.95
C ALA A 14 -16.45 -6.63 14.15
N LEU A 15 -15.25 -7.20 14.16
CA LEU A 15 -14.09 -6.71 13.42
C LEU A 15 -14.02 -7.33 12.02
N ALA A 16 -13.79 -6.53 10.99
CA ALA A 16 -13.66 -6.96 9.61
C ALA A 16 -12.19 -7.34 9.28
N ILE A 17 -11.98 -8.50 8.64
CA ILE A 17 -10.66 -9.03 8.27
C ILE A 17 -10.73 -9.70 6.89
N GLY A 18 -9.73 -9.45 6.03
CA GLY A 18 -9.66 -10.06 4.69
C GLY A 18 -10.75 -9.51 3.76
N ASP A 19 -11.31 -10.36 2.90
CA ASP A 19 -12.21 -9.95 1.81
C ASP A 19 -13.49 -9.25 2.28
N VAL A 20 -13.95 -9.54 3.50
CA VAL A 20 -15.09 -8.81 4.08
C VAL A 20 -14.76 -7.33 4.28
N HIS A 21 -13.50 -7.01 4.60
CA HIS A 21 -13.00 -5.67 4.81
C HIS A 21 -12.54 -5.00 3.51
N THR A 22 -11.66 -5.68 2.77
CA THR A 22 -11.02 -5.17 1.54
C THR A 22 -11.16 -6.17 0.42
N VAL A 23 -12.03 -5.86 -0.55
CA VAL A 23 -12.05 -6.53 -1.85
C VAL A 23 -11.24 -5.66 -2.80
N VAL A 24 -10.16 -6.21 -3.35
CA VAL A 24 -9.29 -5.56 -4.33
C VAL A 24 -9.26 -6.40 -5.60
N ASP A 25 -9.15 -5.75 -6.76
CA ASP A 25 -8.89 -6.45 -8.02
C ASP A 25 -7.55 -7.21 -7.95
N PRO A 26 -7.45 -8.44 -8.50
CA PRO A 26 -6.23 -9.24 -8.40
C PRO A 26 -5.03 -8.68 -9.20
N VAL A 27 -5.19 -7.63 -10.01
CA VAL A 27 -4.17 -7.08 -10.93
C VAL A 27 -2.79 -6.82 -10.28
N VAL A 28 -2.74 -6.45 -9.00
CA VAL A 28 -1.48 -6.24 -8.25
C VAL A 28 -1.20 -7.32 -7.19
N GLY A 29 -2.03 -8.36 -7.09
CA GLY A 29 -1.85 -9.48 -6.16
C GLY A 29 -1.96 -9.13 -4.67
N GLN A 30 -2.49 -7.96 -4.31
CA GLN A 30 -2.44 -7.44 -2.94
C GLN A 30 -3.49 -8.02 -1.97
N GLY A 31 -4.48 -8.77 -2.46
CA GLY A 31 -5.57 -9.31 -1.63
C GLY A 31 -5.07 -10.25 -0.53
N ALA A 32 -4.26 -11.25 -0.89
CA ALA A 32 -3.73 -12.23 0.05
C ALA A 32 -2.75 -11.60 1.06
N ASN A 33 -1.86 -10.70 0.59
CA ASN A 33 -0.91 -9.99 1.45
C ASN A 33 -1.63 -9.11 2.47
N SER A 34 -2.64 -8.35 2.02
CA SER A 34 -3.48 -7.52 2.87
C SER A 34 -4.23 -8.34 3.92
N ALA A 35 -4.79 -9.50 3.54
CA ALA A 35 -5.50 -10.39 4.46
C ALA A 35 -4.55 -11.00 5.52
N SER A 36 -3.38 -11.48 5.09
CA SER A 36 -2.36 -12.05 5.98
C SER A 36 -1.85 -11.02 7.00
N HIS A 37 -1.48 -9.82 6.54
CA HIS A 37 -1.06 -8.72 7.41
C HIS A 37 -2.17 -8.34 8.42
N SER A 38 -3.40 -8.23 7.94
CA SER A 38 -4.58 -7.91 8.74
C SER A 38 -4.82 -8.94 9.85
N ALA A 39 -4.67 -10.23 9.53
CA ALA A 39 -4.75 -11.33 10.50
C ALA A 39 -3.62 -11.29 11.54
N TRP A 40 -2.39 -11.02 11.10
CA TRP A 40 -1.23 -10.92 12.00
C TRP A 40 -1.39 -9.78 13.03
N VAL A 41 -1.73 -8.57 12.56
CA VAL A 41 -1.94 -7.41 13.43
C VAL A 41 -3.04 -7.67 14.45
N THR A 42 -4.15 -8.30 14.04
CA THR A 42 -5.22 -8.67 14.98
C THR A 42 -4.78 -9.72 15.97
N GLY A 43 -4.02 -10.74 15.53
CA GLY A 43 -3.48 -11.75 16.44
C GLY A 43 -2.64 -11.13 17.55
N GLN A 44 -1.78 -10.16 17.23
CA GLN A 44 -1.00 -9.43 18.23
C GLN A 44 -1.89 -8.60 19.17
N ALA A 45 -2.82 -7.83 18.62
CA ALA A 45 -3.73 -7.02 19.44
C ALA A 45 -4.59 -7.86 20.38
N ILE A 46 -5.01 -9.07 19.97
CA ILE A 46 -5.78 -9.98 20.84
C ILE A 46 -5.00 -10.37 22.10
N LEU A 47 -3.67 -10.47 21.99
CA LEU A 47 -2.81 -10.84 23.13
C LEU A 47 -2.54 -9.65 24.07
N GLU A 48 -2.61 -8.41 23.56
CA GLU A 48 -2.27 -7.19 24.29
C GLU A 48 -3.45 -6.58 25.04
N HIS A 49 -4.68 -6.83 24.58
CA HIS A 49 -5.89 -6.22 25.13
C HIS A 49 -6.59 -7.12 26.15
N TYR A 50 -7.20 -6.49 27.16
CA TYR A 50 -7.98 -7.19 28.20
C TYR A 50 -9.47 -7.38 27.83
N GLY A 51 -9.91 -6.81 26.70
CA GLY A 51 -11.28 -6.89 26.20
C GLY A 51 -11.36 -6.61 24.70
N PHE A 52 -12.46 -7.05 24.07
CA PHE A 52 -12.71 -6.89 22.63
C PHE A 52 -13.85 -5.90 22.40
N ASP A 53 -13.64 -4.68 22.88
CA ASP A 53 -14.58 -3.56 22.76
C ASP A 53 -14.15 -2.59 21.65
N GLU A 54 -14.75 -1.41 21.64
CA GLU A 54 -14.45 -0.40 20.63
C GLU A 54 -12.99 0.04 20.64
N LEU A 55 -12.35 0.10 21.81
CA LEU A 55 -10.95 0.52 21.94
C LEU A 55 -10.03 -0.50 21.25
N PHE A 56 -10.28 -1.79 21.45
CA PHE A 56 -9.60 -2.86 20.73
C PHE A 56 -9.77 -2.72 19.20
N CYS A 57 -10.99 -2.47 18.74
CA CYS A 57 -11.25 -2.33 17.30
C CYS A 57 -10.57 -1.10 16.69
N GLN A 58 -10.55 0.03 17.41
CA GLN A 58 -9.88 1.27 16.97
C GLN A 58 -8.36 1.08 16.88
N ASP A 59 -7.75 0.42 17.86
CA ASP A 59 -6.31 0.13 17.84
C ASP A 59 -5.92 -0.78 16.67
N VAL A 60 -6.68 -1.85 16.44
CA VAL A 60 -6.47 -2.72 15.27
C VAL A 60 -6.61 -1.95 13.95
N ALA A 61 -7.63 -1.10 13.82
CA ALA A 61 -7.83 -0.28 12.63
C ALA A 61 -6.65 0.69 12.41
N ALA A 62 -6.19 1.36 13.48
CA ALA A 62 -5.06 2.27 13.43
C ALA A 62 -3.78 1.57 12.98
N ARG A 63 -3.47 0.39 13.52
CA ARG A 63 -2.28 -0.41 13.14
C ARG A 63 -2.29 -0.87 11.69
N ARG A 64 -3.47 -0.97 11.06
CA ARG A 64 -3.62 -1.40 9.66
C ARG A 64 -3.66 -0.23 8.67
N ALA A 65 -3.86 0.99 9.15
CA ALA A 65 -4.18 2.17 8.35
C ALA A 65 -3.07 2.57 7.36
N ASP A 66 -1.83 2.13 7.58
CA ASP A 66 -0.74 2.41 6.63
C ASP A 66 -0.75 1.42 5.46
N VAL A 67 -1.06 0.15 5.70
CA VAL A 67 -0.91 -0.94 4.70
C VAL A 67 -2.16 -1.09 3.83
N LEU A 68 -3.35 -1.14 4.43
CA LEU A 68 -4.58 -1.47 3.69
C LEU A 68 -4.99 -0.37 2.69
N PRO A 69 -4.97 0.92 3.04
CA PRO A 69 -5.25 2.00 2.08
C PRO A 69 -4.19 2.10 0.99
N GLY A 70 -2.91 1.90 1.31
CA GLY A 70 -1.84 1.89 0.31
C GLY A 70 -2.05 0.82 -0.75
N ALA A 71 -2.37 -0.41 -0.32
CA ALA A 71 -2.69 -1.53 -1.21
C ALA A 71 -3.94 -1.25 -2.07
N ALA A 72 -5.02 -0.75 -1.48
CA ALA A 72 -6.25 -0.45 -2.19
C ALA A 72 -6.05 0.67 -3.23
N ASN A 73 -5.36 1.75 -2.86
CA ASN A 73 -5.10 2.88 -3.75
C ASN A 73 -4.17 2.50 -4.90
N TRP A 74 -3.12 1.73 -4.62
CA TRP A 74 -2.24 1.22 -5.66
C TRP A 74 -3.00 0.30 -6.63
N THR A 75 -3.83 -0.61 -6.13
CA THR A 75 -4.69 -1.45 -6.97
C THR A 75 -5.57 -0.59 -7.89
N ASN A 76 -6.28 0.39 -7.32
CA ASN A 76 -7.18 1.26 -8.07
C ASN A 76 -6.44 2.06 -9.17
N LEU A 77 -5.22 2.51 -8.88
CA LEU A 77 -4.38 3.21 -9.84
C LEU A 77 -4.03 2.33 -11.07
N MET A 78 -4.02 1.00 -10.90
CA MET A 78 -3.62 0.03 -11.93
C MET A 78 -4.81 -0.53 -12.74
N ILE A 79 -6.06 -0.31 -12.30
CA ILE A 79 -7.28 -0.77 -13.02
C ILE A 79 -7.64 0.17 -14.18
N GLY A 80 -7.25 1.45 -14.10
CA GLY A 80 -7.48 2.46 -15.15
C GLY A 80 -6.37 2.53 -16.19
N PRO A 81 -6.51 3.39 -17.22
CA PRO A 81 -5.41 3.72 -18.12
C PRO A 81 -4.21 4.21 -17.28
N PRO A 82 -3.01 3.63 -17.44
CA PRO A 82 -1.88 3.97 -16.59
C PRO A 82 -1.52 5.45 -16.80
N PRO A 83 -1.51 6.28 -15.74
CA PRO A 83 -1.06 7.66 -15.86
C PRO A 83 0.40 7.73 -16.33
N GLU A 84 0.75 8.85 -16.97
CA GLU A 84 2.03 9.03 -17.65
C GLU A 84 3.25 8.79 -16.73
N HIS A 85 3.16 9.19 -15.46
CA HIS A 85 4.26 8.98 -14.50
C HIS A 85 4.54 7.50 -14.22
N LEU A 86 3.53 6.63 -14.28
CA LEU A 86 3.72 5.17 -14.19
C LEU A 86 4.41 4.63 -15.43
N LEU A 87 4.02 5.09 -16.62
CA LEU A 87 4.67 4.67 -17.86
C LEU A 87 6.16 5.05 -17.85
N ARG A 88 6.50 6.27 -17.38
CA ARG A 88 7.89 6.70 -17.19
C ARG A 88 8.61 5.86 -16.15
N LEU A 89 7.96 5.54 -15.03
CA LEU A 89 8.52 4.66 -14.00
C LEU A 89 8.83 3.27 -14.56
N PHE A 90 7.90 2.65 -15.29
CA PHE A 90 8.13 1.35 -15.93
C PHE A 90 9.25 1.39 -16.96
N GLY A 91 9.35 2.47 -17.74
CA GLY A 91 10.50 2.71 -18.63
C GLY A 91 11.82 2.80 -17.87
N ALA A 92 11.84 3.48 -16.73
CA ALA A 92 13.03 3.58 -15.88
C ALA A 92 13.41 2.24 -15.25
N MET A 93 12.43 1.45 -14.78
CA MET A 93 12.64 0.09 -14.27
C MET A 93 13.25 -0.84 -15.32
N HIS A 94 12.90 -0.67 -16.59
CA HIS A 94 13.50 -1.43 -17.68
C HIS A 94 14.99 -1.10 -17.87
N ALA A 95 15.38 0.15 -17.64
CA ALA A 95 16.74 0.65 -17.84
C ALA A 95 17.64 0.57 -16.58
N ASP A 96 17.05 0.39 -15.40
CA ASP A 96 17.75 0.40 -14.11
C ASP A 96 17.21 -0.68 -13.16
N LYS A 97 18.07 -1.67 -12.87
CA LYS A 97 17.75 -2.78 -11.98
C LYS A 97 17.48 -2.34 -10.55
N ALA A 98 18.14 -1.30 -10.04
CA ALA A 98 17.93 -0.87 -8.65
C ALA A 98 16.52 -0.33 -8.44
N ILE A 99 15.99 0.38 -9.43
CA ILE A 99 14.62 0.87 -9.46
C ILE A 99 13.63 -0.30 -9.52
N ALA A 100 13.90 -1.29 -10.38
CA ALA A 100 13.07 -2.49 -10.47
C ALA A 100 13.06 -3.30 -9.17
N ASP A 101 14.22 -3.50 -8.54
CA ASP A 101 14.35 -4.25 -7.29
C ASP A 101 13.60 -3.53 -6.15
N GLU A 102 13.70 -2.21 -6.03
CA GLU A 102 12.95 -1.45 -5.01
C GLU A 102 11.44 -1.51 -5.24
N PHE A 103 10.98 -1.39 -6.49
CA PHE A 103 9.57 -1.53 -6.83
C PHE A 103 9.04 -2.92 -6.49
N THR A 104 9.79 -3.99 -6.80
CA THR A 104 9.40 -5.37 -6.49
C THR A 104 9.40 -5.63 -4.99
N ASN A 105 10.40 -5.16 -4.24
CA ASN A 105 10.44 -5.32 -2.79
C ASN A 105 9.28 -4.61 -2.08
N ASN A 106 8.79 -3.51 -2.66
CA ASN A 106 7.65 -2.78 -2.10
C ASN A 106 6.29 -3.49 -2.29
N PHE A 107 6.22 -4.65 -2.97
CA PHE A 107 5.01 -5.48 -2.94
C PHE A 107 4.64 -5.95 -1.53
N ASP A 108 5.64 -6.11 -0.66
CA ASP A 108 5.46 -6.45 0.75
C ASP A 108 5.15 -5.20 1.61
N TYR A 109 5.36 -4.00 1.06
CA TYR A 109 5.19 -2.71 1.75
C TYR A 109 4.34 -1.73 0.92
N PRO A 110 3.02 -1.96 0.81
CA PRO A 110 2.13 -1.14 -0.02
C PRO A 110 2.10 0.34 0.39
N ASP A 111 2.38 0.65 1.66
CA ASP A 111 2.53 2.02 2.17
C ASP A 111 3.73 2.72 1.52
N ARG A 112 4.87 2.05 1.41
CA ARG A 112 6.08 2.55 0.75
C ARG A 112 5.86 2.71 -0.73
N GLN A 113 5.20 1.72 -1.34
CA GLN A 113 4.85 1.79 -2.75
C GLN A 113 3.95 2.99 -3.03
N TRP A 114 2.91 3.18 -2.23
CA TRP A 114 1.99 4.31 -2.42
C TRP A 114 2.67 5.67 -2.25
N ARG A 115 3.66 5.78 -1.35
CA ARG A 115 4.47 7.01 -1.19
C ARG A 115 5.23 7.41 -2.46
N ILE A 116 5.51 6.47 -3.36
CA ILE A 116 6.15 6.70 -4.67
C ILE A 116 5.10 6.99 -5.74
N LEU A 117 4.04 6.17 -5.80
CA LEU A 117 3.09 6.15 -6.93
C LEU A 117 1.98 7.20 -6.86
N ALA A 118 1.68 7.72 -5.66
CA ALA A 118 0.49 8.55 -5.41
C ALA A 118 0.39 9.80 -6.30
N THR A 119 1.52 10.40 -6.69
CA THR A 119 1.56 11.58 -7.56
C THR A 119 2.76 11.54 -8.50
N ALA A 120 2.65 12.24 -9.63
CA ALA A 120 3.75 12.38 -10.58
C ALA A 120 4.99 13.02 -9.94
N GLU A 121 4.81 13.99 -9.04
CA GLU A 121 5.91 14.65 -8.31
C GLU A 121 6.70 13.66 -7.45
N ARG A 122 6.01 12.79 -6.69
CA ARG A 122 6.65 11.76 -5.86
C ARG A 122 7.44 10.77 -6.69
N THR A 123 6.87 10.33 -7.81
CA THR A 123 7.56 9.43 -8.74
C THR A 123 8.79 10.10 -9.36
N ASN A 124 8.68 11.38 -9.75
CA ASN A 124 9.82 12.13 -10.30
C ASN A 124 10.94 12.31 -9.27
N GLU A 125 10.61 12.66 -8.01
CA GLU A 125 11.58 12.73 -6.92
C GLU A 125 12.29 11.39 -6.69
N PHE A 126 11.53 10.29 -6.69
CA PHE A 126 12.07 8.95 -6.55
C PHE A 126 13.08 8.62 -7.65
N LEU A 127 12.73 8.87 -8.92
CA LEU A 127 13.63 8.67 -10.06
C LEU A 127 14.87 9.56 -9.98
N ALA A 128 14.73 10.81 -9.55
CA ALA A 128 15.85 11.73 -9.40
C ALA A 128 16.84 11.29 -8.32
N ARG A 129 16.39 10.64 -7.24
CA ARG A 129 17.25 10.07 -6.19
C ARG A 129 18.08 8.89 -6.72
N HIS A 130 17.47 8.02 -7.52
CA HIS A 130 18.18 6.91 -8.17
C HIS A 130 19.21 7.39 -9.20
N ALA A 131 18.89 8.41 -10.00
CA ALA A 131 19.85 9.01 -10.94
C ALA A 131 21.10 9.55 -10.23
N LYS A 132 20.91 10.28 -9.12
CA LYS A 132 22.02 10.78 -8.28
C LYS A 132 22.85 9.65 -7.68
N ALA A 133 22.21 8.57 -7.20
CA ALA A 133 22.90 7.42 -6.62
C ALA A 133 23.75 6.64 -7.66
N CYS A 134 23.30 6.60 -8.92
CA CYS A 134 24.02 5.99 -10.03
C CYS A 134 25.15 6.89 -10.60
N GLY A 135 25.27 8.14 -10.13
CA GLY A 135 26.20 9.12 -10.71
C GLY A 135 25.80 9.58 -12.12
N ARG A 136 24.54 9.38 -12.52
CA ARG A 136 23.98 9.87 -13.78
C ARG A 136 23.45 11.29 -13.55
N GLU A 137 24.05 12.28 -14.21
CA GLU A 137 23.50 13.64 -14.22
C GLU A 137 22.11 13.64 -14.90
N PRO A 138 21.13 14.39 -14.36
CA PRO A 138 19.85 14.57 -15.04
C PRO A 138 20.10 15.36 -16.32
N SER A 139 19.99 14.70 -17.47
CA SER A 139 20.12 15.31 -18.78
C SER A 139 19.14 16.47 -18.94
N THR A 140 19.68 17.69 -18.96
CA THR A 140 18.97 18.93 -19.30
C THR A 140 18.54 18.86 -20.77
N CYS A 141 17.28 18.49 -21.02
CA CYS A 141 16.66 18.77 -22.31
C CYS A 141 16.15 20.22 -22.29
N THR A 142 17.00 21.13 -22.75
CA THR A 142 16.60 22.43 -23.29
C THR A 142 16.84 22.36 -24.78
N GLY A 143 15.78 22.53 -25.58
CA GLY A 143 15.80 22.53 -27.04
C GLY A 143 14.39 22.71 -27.57
#